data_AF-A0A2H6ER47-F1
#
_entry.id   AF-A0A2H6ER47-F1
#
_cell.length_a   1.000
_cell.length_b   1.000
_cell.length_c   1.000
_cell.angle_alpha   90.00
_cell.angle_beta   90.00
_cell.angle_gamma   90.00
#
_symmetry.space_group_name_H-M   'P 1'
#
loop_
_entity.id
_entity.type
_entity.pdbx_description
1 polymer ?
#
loop_
_entity_poly.entity_id
_entity_poly.type
_entity_poly.pdbx_seq_one_letter_code
_entity_poly.pdbx_strand_id
1 'polypeptide(L)'
;MDNTKTLQLNTFWSEVLFYTAGLVLVYLTPVLSHLFAIPLYYLEPMRIMVILSLVYTGRFNSYVLALTLPAFSYLVSGHPAFYKAGLMTGELILNILIFDMLHSRIKNYFIVASASILLSKLIYYLFKYVFISYSLLSGRFISTPIVIQLILIMLLGLTVFYLLNKKQGGKC
;
A
#
# COMPACT_ATOMS: atom_id res chain seq x y z
N MET A 1 -8.67 39.44 0.27
CA MET A 1 -8.09 38.28 -0.44
C MET A 1 -8.57 37.03 0.26
N ASP A 2 -9.27 36.17 -0.47
CA ASP A 2 -10.00 35.02 0.04
C ASP A 2 -9.04 33.89 0.41
N ASN A 3 -8.67 33.82 1.70
CA ASN A 3 -7.74 32.82 2.25
C ASN A 3 -8.25 31.37 2.13
N THR A 4 -9.53 31.16 1.79
CA THR A 4 -10.08 29.82 1.61
C THR A 4 -9.60 29.16 0.32
N LYS A 5 -9.44 29.95 -0.77
CA LYS A 5 -8.94 29.44 -2.05
C LYS A 5 -7.46 29.07 -1.98
N THR A 6 -6.64 29.85 -1.27
CA THR A 6 -5.20 29.56 -1.09
C THR A 6 -4.97 28.31 -0.24
N LEU A 7 -5.78 28.10 0.80
CA LEU A 7 -5.76 26.87 1.60
C LEU A 7 -6.16 25.63 0.79
N GLN A 8 -7.22 25.71 -0.04
CA GLN A 8 -7.64 24.60 -0.89
C GLN A 8 -6.66 24.28 -2.02
N LEU A 9 -6.02 25.29 -2.61
CA LEU A 9 -4.96 25.12 -3.60
C LEU A 9 -3.75 24.40 -3.00
N ASN A 10 -3.31 24.76 -1.79
CA ASN A 10 -2.15 24.12 -1.16
C ASN A 10 -2.43 22.64 -0.84
N THR A 11 -3.64 22.31 -0.37
CA THR A 11 -4.03 20.90 -0.17
C THR A 11 -4.07 20.12 -1.48
N PHE A 12 -4.59 20.71 -2.56
CA PHE A 12 -4.63 20.05 -3.88
C PHE A 12 -3.24 19.74 -4.44
N TRP A 13 -2.31 20.70 -4.41
CA TRP A 13 -0.93 20.47 -4.86
C TRP A 13 -0.23 19.39 -4.04
N SER A 14 -0.46 19.36 -2.73
CA SER A 14 0.11 18.32 -1.85
C SER A 14 -0.39 16.91 -2.19
N GLU A 15 -1.68 16.76 -2.56
CA GLU A 15 -2.25 15.48 -2.98
C GLU A 15 -1.69 15.03 -4.33
N VAL A 16 -1.63 15.95 -5.31
CA VAL A 16 -1.05 15.66 -6.63
C VAL A 16 0.43 15.23 -6.49
N LEU A 17 1.21 15.93 -5.67
CA LEU A 17 2.59 15.56 -5.38
C LEU A 17 2.70 14.17 -4.72
N PHE A 18 1.79 13.84 -3.81
CA PHE A 18 1.76 12.52 -3.17
C PHE A 18 1.47 11.40 -4.19
N TYR A 19 0.46 11.58 -5.05
CA TYR A 19 0.10 10.58 -6.07
C TYR A 19 1.21 10.38 -7.10
N THR A 20 1.77 11.48 -7.62
CA THR A 20 2.86 11.45 -8.59
C THR A 20 4.10 10.78 -7.99
N ALA A 21 4.48 11.13 -6.75
CA ALA A 21 5.58 10.47 -6.04
C ALA A 21 5.34 8.95 -5.86
N GLY A 22 4.12 8.55 -5.49
CA GLY A 22 3.77 7.14 -5.34
C GLY A 22 3.86 6.36 -6.65
N LEU A 23 3.34 6.93 -7.74
CA LEU A 23 3.43 6.33 -9.09
C LEU A 23 4.88 6.21 -9.56
N VAL A 24 5.67 7.27 -9.41
CA VAL A 24 7.10 7.30 -9.75
C VAL A 24 7.85 6.24 -8.95
N LEU A 25 7.66 6.16 -7.63
CA LEU A 25 8.35 5.20 -6.79
C LEU A 25 8.01 3.75 -7.18
N VAL A 26 6.73 3.44 -7.39
CA VAL A 26 6.28 2.10 -7.81
C VAL A 26 6.80 1.77 -9.21
N TYR A 27 6.73 2.70 -10.15
CA TYR A 27 7.21 2.51 -11.52
C TYR A 27 8.72 2.29 -11.59
N LEU A 28 9.51 3.02 -10.81
CA LEU A 28 10.96 2.86 -10.77
C LEU A 28 11.40 1.63 -9.97
N THR A 29 10.53 0.98 -9.21
CA THR A 29 10.92 -0.16 -8.36
C THR A 29 11.63 -1.28 -9.13
N PRO A 30 11.17 -1.74 -10.31
CA PRO A 30 11.88 -2.75 -11.10
C PRO A 30 13.25 -2.25 -11.54
N VAL A 31 13.33 -1.01 -12.04
CA VAL A 31 14.58 -0.39 -12.55
C VAL A 31 15.60 -0.22 -11.42
N LEU A 32 15.19 0.30 -10.27
CA LEU A 32 16.05 0.47 -9.10
C LEU A 32 16.48 -0.89 -8.54
N SER A 33 15.63 -1.92 -8.63
CA SER A 33 16.02 -3.27 -8.20
C SER A 33 17.15 -3.84 -9.04
N HIS A 34 17.13 -3.59 -10.35
CA HIS A 34 18.22 -3.98 -11.25
C HIS A 34 19.48 -3.12 -11.04
N LEU A 35 19.32 -1.81 -10.83
CA LEU A 35 20.44 -0.89 -10.66
C LEU A 35 21.25 -1.17 -9.38
N PHE A 36 20.57 -1.41 -8.26
CA PHE A 36 21.22 -1.63 -6.96
C PHE A 36 21.49 -3.11 -6.67
N ALA A 37 21.08 -4.04 -7.55
CA ALA A 37 21.08 -5.49 -7.33
C ALA A 37 20.37 -5.93 -6.03
N ILE A 38 19.57 -5.04 -5.44
CA ILE A 38 18.76 -5.29 -4.25
C ILE A 38 17.30 -5.45 -4.72
N PRO A 39 16.62 -6.55 -4.39
CA PRO A 39 15.23 -6.78 -4.79
C PRO A 39 14.26 -5.86 -4.04
N LEU A 40 14.19 -4.58 -4.43
CA LEU A 40 13.35 -3.55 -3.81
C LEU A 40 11.86 -3.88 -3.91
N TYR A 41 11.46 -4.73 -4.84
CA TYR A 41 10.10 -5.26 -4.92
C TYR A 41 9.69 -6.08 -3.67
N TYR A 42 10.63 -6.60 -2.87
CA TYR A 42 10.31 -7.21 -1.57
C TYR A 42 9.87 -6.20 -0.52
N LEU A 43 10.16 -4.91 -0.70
CA LEU A 43 9.71 -3.84 0.19
C LEU A 43 8.25 -3.43 -0.03
N GLU A 44 7.52 -4.11 -0.93
CA GLU A 44 6.10 -3.87 -1.18
C GLU A 44 5.74 -2.38 -1.30
N PRO A 45 6.40 -1.63 -2.21
CA PRO A 45 6.27 -0.18 -2.28
C PRO A 45 4.83 0.30 -2.45
N MET A 46 4.00 -0.48 -3.15
CA MET A 46 2.57 -0.20 -3.30
C MET A 46 1.84 -0.18 -1.95
N ARG A 47 2.14 -1.11 -1.04
CA ARG A 47 1.53 -1.16 0.29
C ARG A 47 1.95 0.02 1.14
N ILE A 48 3.23 0.41 1.08
CA ILE A 48 3.73 1.59 1.76
C ILE A 48 2.91 2.82 1.34
N MET A 49 2.75 3.03 0.03
CA MET A 49 2.00 4.16 -0.50
C MET A 49 0.52 4.15 -0.08
N VAL A 50 -0.15 3.00 -0.14
CA VAL A 50 -1.57 2.88 0.24
C VAL A 50 -1.79 3.11 1.73
N ILE A 51 -0.90 2.61 2.60
CA ILE A 51 -1.04 2.83 4.05
C ILE A 51 -0.75 4.29 4.41
N LEU A 52 0.26 4.90 3.78
CA LEU A 52 0.54 6.32 3.97
C LEU A 52 -0.63 7.18 3.46
N SER A 53 -1.20 6.86 2.29
CA SER A 53 -2.36 7.61 1.77
C SER A 53 -3.55 7.53 2.71
N LEU A 54 -3.74 6.39 3.39
CA LEU A 54 -4.84 6.18 4.33
C LEU A 54 -4.74 7.11 5.54
N VAL A 55 -3.51 7.37 6.01
CA VAL A 55 -3.23 8.25 7.14
C VAL A 55 -3.25 9.74 6.75
N TYR A 56 -2.69 10.08 5.59
CA TYR A 56 -2.49 11.48 5.17
C TYR A 56 -3.66 12.07 4.39
N THR A 57 -4.19 11.33 3.40
CA THR A 57 -5.16 11.87 2.43
C THR A 57 -6.58 11.38 2.69
N GLY A 58 -6.73 10.14 3.19
CA GLY A 58 -8.01 9.54 3.54
C GLY A 58 -8.38 8.31 2.71
N ARG A 59 -9.55 7.76 3.01
CA ARG A 59 -9.97 6.42 2.55
C ARG A 59 -10.20 6.36 1.05
N PHE A 60 -10.99 7.29 0.50
CA PHE A 60 -11.33 7.32 -0.92
C PHE A 60 -10.06 7.37 -1.79
N ASN A 61 -9.17 8.29 -1.46
CA ASN A 61 -7.87 8.47 -2.12
C ASN A 61 -6.99 7.20 -2.07
N SER A 62 -7.07 6.46 -0.97
CA SER A 62 -6.34 5.20 -0.81
C SER A 62 -6.90 4.08 -1.67
N TYR A 63 -8.22 3.99 -1.84
CA TYR A 63 -8.84 3.05 -2.77
C TYR A 63 -8.46 3.36 -4.22
N VAL A 64 -8.46 4.65 -4.59
CA VAL A 64 -7.98 5.08 -5.91
C VAL A 64 -6.55 4.61 -6.12
N LEU A 65 -5.64 4.86 -5.17
CA LEU A 65 -4.25 4.40 -5.25
C LEU A 65 -4.12 2.87 -5.32
N ALA A 66 -4.87 2.14 -4.52
CA ALA A 66 -4.83 0.67 -4.51
C ALA A 66 -5.24 0.08 -5.87
N LEU A 67 -6.14 0.74 -6.59
CA LEU A 67 -6.52 0.37 -7.96
C LEU A 67 -5.50 0.84 -9.00
N THR A 68 -5.04 2.09 -8.91
CA THR A 68 -4.22 2.70 -9.95
C THR A 68 -2.79 2.18 -9.91
N LEU A 69 -2.17 1.99 -8.74
CA LEU A 69 -0.76 1.61 -8.66
C LEU A 69 -0.46 0.29 -9.40
N PRO A 70 -1.20 -0.82 -9.17
CA PRO A 70 -0.96 -2.06 -9.90
C PRO A 70 -1.37 -1.95 -11.37
N ALA A 71 -2.47 -1.26 -11.67
CA ALA A 71 -2.97 -1.09 -13.04
C ALA A 71 -1.99 -0.30 -13.92
N PHE A 72 -1.51 0.86 -13.46
CA PHE A 72 -0.51 1.66 -14.17
C PHE A 72 0.82 0.92 -14.30
N SER A 73 1.28 0.24 -13.25
CA SER A 73 2.51 -0.57 -13.34
C SER A 73 2.40 -1.62 -14.46
N TYR A 74 1.28 -2.33 -14.54
CA TYR A 74 1.02 -3.31 -15.59
C TYR A 74 0.95 -2.66 -16.98
N LEU A 75 0.19 -1.58 -17.15
CA LEU A 75 0.00 -0.93 -18.45
C LEU A 75 1.29 -0.36 -19.04
N VAL A 76 2.18 0.17 -18.20
CA VAL A 76 3.40 0.84 -18.67
C VAL A 76 4.58 -0.11 -18.79
N SER A 77 4.73 -1.06 -17.86
CA SER A 77 5.92 -1.94 -17.81
C SER A 77 5.66 -3.40 -18.18
N GLY A 78 4.39 -3.77 -18.38
CA GLY A 78 3.97 -5.18 -18.52
C GLY A 78 4.18 -6.02 -17.25
N HIS A 79 4.68 -5.40 -16.16
CA HIS A 79 4.98 -6.04 -14.89
C HIS A 79 4.24 -5.33 -13.75
N PRO A 80 3.53 -6.07 -12.89
CA PRO A 80 3.34 -7.53 -12.86
C PRO A 80 2.30 -8.01 -13.89
N ALA A 81 2.36 -9.29 -14.31
CA ALA A 81 1.38 -9.90 -15.21
C ALA A 81 -0.08 -9.65 -14.77
N PHE A 82 -1.02 -9.59 -15.73
CA PHE A 82 -2.41 -9.17 -15.50
C PHE A 82 -3.08 -9.80 -14.27
N TYR A 83 -3.06 -11.14 -14.17
CA TYR A 83 -3.66 -11.85 -13.03
C TYR A 83 -2.99 -11.53 -11.68
N LYS A 84 -1.67 -11.26 -11.70
CA LYS A 84 -0.91 -10.85 -10.51
C LYS A 84 -1.21 -9.40 -10.14
N ALA A 85 -1.38 -8.50 -11.11
CA ALA A 85 -1.84 -7.13 -10.87
C ALA A 85 -3.24 -7.12 -10.25
N GLY A 86 -4.15 -7.96 -10.73
CA GLY A 86 -5.47 -8.15 -10.14
C GLY A 86 -5.43 -8.65 -8.69
N LEU A 87 -4.62 -9.68 -8.40
CA LEU A 87 -4.43 -10.15 -7.02
C LEU A 87 -3.85 -9.08 -6.10
N MET A 88 -2.83 -8.34 -6.55
CA MET A 88 -2.22 -7.26 -5.78
C MET A 88 -3.22 -6.13 -5.51
N THR A 89 -4.02 -5.77 -6.51
CA THR A 89 -5.10 -4.79 -6.34
C THR A 89 -6.09 -5.24 -5.27
N GLY A 90 -6.55 -6.48 -5.36
CA GLY A 90 -7.45 -7.08 -4.36
C GLY A 90 -6.83 -7.07 -2.96
N GLU A 91 -5.57 -7.45 -2.82
CA GLU A 91 -4.83 -7.42 -1.56
C GLU A 91 -4.78 -6.02 -0.93
N LEU A 92 -4.45 -5.00 -1.71
CA LEU A 92 -4.34 -3.62 -1.23
C LEU A 92 -5.70 -3.06 -0.80
N ILE A 93 -6.75 -3.31 -1.59
CA ILE A 93 -8.12 -2.93 -1.24
C ILE A 93 -8.54 -3.63 0.06
N LEU A 94 -8.26 -4.93 0.18
CA LEU A 94 -8.59 -5.72 1.35
C LEU A 94 -7.81 -5.23 2.59
N ASN A 95 -6.57 -4.78 2.40
CA ASN A 95 -5.80 -4.14 3.47
C ASN A 95 -6.49 -2.88 4.02
N ILE A 96 -6.98 -2.00 3.15
CA ILE A 96 -7.75 -0.80 3.55
C ILE A 96 -9.03 -1.21 4.29
N LEU A 97 -9.78 -2.17 3.75
CA LEU A 97 -11.04 -2.65 4.35
C LEU A 97 -10.81 -3.22 5.76
N ILE A 98 -9.84 -4.12 5.92
CA ILE A 98 -9.51 -4.71 7.22
C ILE A 98 -9.02 -3.64 8.18
N PHE A 99 -8.17 -2.71 7.73
CA PHE A 99 -7.71 -1.61 8.56
C PHE A 99 -8.90 -0.82 9.15
N ASP A 100 -9.86 -0.45 8.31
CA ASP A 100 -11.04 0.30 8.73
C ASP A 100 -11.94 -0.50 9.69
N MET A 101 -12.12 -1.79 9.43
CA MET A 101 -12.88 -2.68 10.32
C MET A 101 -12.20 -2.82 11.68
N LEU A 102 -10.89 -3.04 11.74
CA LEU A 102 -10.14 -3.23 12.99
C LEU A 102 -10.01 -1.92 13.78
N HIS A 103 -9.82 -0.79 13.10
CA HIS A 103 -9.74 0.52 13.73
C HIS A 103 -10.99 0.85 14.55
N SER A 104 -12.17 0.38 14.12
CA SER A 104 -13.43 0.57 14.87
C SER A 104 -13.51 -0.23 16.18
N ARG A 105 -12.70 -1.29 16.34
CA ARG A 105 -12.74 -2.21 17.49
C ARG A 105 -11.52 -2.07 18.40
N ILE A 106 -10.37 -1.66 17.86
CA ILE A 106 -9.08 -1.66 18.56
C ILE A 106 -8.51 -0.25 18.58
N LYS A 107 -8.21 0.27 19.78
CA LYS A 107 -7.65 1.62 19.97
C LYS A 107 -6.18 1.74 19.58
N ASN A 108 -5.44 0.62 19.55
CA ASN A 108 -4.01 0.63 19.26
C ASN A 108 -3.74 0.59 17.75
N TYR A 109 -3.36 1.74 17.17
CA TYR A 109 -3.04 1.89 15.75
C TYR A 109 -1.94 0.98 15.23
N PHE A 110 -0.94 0.64 16.06
CA PHE A 110 0.14 -0.26 15.67
C PHE A 110 -0.40 -1.66 15.36
N ILE A 111 -1.29 -2.16 16.24
CA ILE A 111 -1.90 -3.48 16.12
C ILE A 111 -2.85 -3.50 14.92
N VAL A 112 -3.66 -2.44 14.76
CA VAL A 112 -4.58 -2.30 13.62
C VAL A 112 -3.82 -2.36 12.29
N ALA A 113 -2.76 -1.55 12.14
CA ALA A 113 -1.93 -1.54 10.94
C ALA A 113 -1.29 -2.91 10.68
N SER A 114 -0.60 -3.46 11.68
CA SER A 114 0.12 -4.73 11.54
C SER A 114 -0.82 -5.90 11.21
N ALA A 115 -1.96 -5.99 11.91
CA ALA A 115 -2.95 -7.04 11.69
C ALA A 115 -3.62 -6.90 10.31
N SER A 116 -3.90 -5.68 9.85
CA SER A 116 -4.45 -5.47 8.50
C SER A 116 -3.49 -5.97 7.41
N ILE A 117 -2.18 -5.73 7.58
CA ILE A 117 -1.15 -6.18 6.64
C ILE A 117 -1.09 -7.70 6.63
N LEU A 118 -0.98 -8.32 7.81
CA LEU A 118 -0.92 -9.77 7.95
C LEU A 118 -2.15 -10.46 7.36
N LEU A 119 -3.36 -10.04 7.74
CA LEU A 119 -4.60 -10.65 7.28
C LEU A 119 -4.80 -10.48 5.77
N SER A 120 -4.57 -9.28 5.23
CA SER A 120 -4.67 -9.05 3.78
C SER A 120 -3.73 -9.96 2.99
N LYS A 121 -2.52 -10.18 3.50
CA LYS A 121 -1.52 -11.01 2.85
C LYS A 121 -1.80 -12.50 2.97
N LEU A 122 -2.34 -12.95 4.09
CA LEU A 122 -2.81 -14.33 4.24
C LEU A 122 -3.89 -14.64 3.19
N ILE A 123 -4.85 -13.73 3.03
CA ILE A 123 -5.90 -13.85 2.02
C ILE A 123 -5.32 -13.81 0.60
N TYR A 124 -4.35 -12.93 0.32
CA TYR A 124 -3.63 -12.93 -0.96
C TYR A 124 -2.96 -14.27 -1.26
N TYR A 125 -2.27 -14.89 -0.29
CA TYR A 125 -1.63 -16.19 -0.50
C TYR A 125 -2.66 -17.31 -0.72
N LEU A 126 -3.83 -17.25 -0.07
CA LEU A 126 -4.93 -18.17 -0.33
C LEU A 126 -5.44 -18.05 -1.78
N PHE A 127 -5.71 -16.83 -2.26
CA PHE A 127 -6.14 -16.64 -3.65
C PHE A 127 -5.04 -16.98 -4.66
N LYS A 128 -3.79 -16.68 -4.33
CA LYS A 128 -2.64 -17.04 -5.16
C LYS A 128 -2.51 -18.56 -5.29
N TYR A 129 -2.77 -19.32 -4.22
CA TYR A 129 -2.83 -20.78 -4.28
C TYR A 129 -3.83 -21.23 -5.35
N VAL A 130 -5.06 -20.72 -5.29
CA VAL A 130 -6.14 -21.04 -6.23
C VAL A 130 -5.71 -20.74 -7.67
N PHE A 131 -5.13 -19.57 -7.94
CA PHE A 131 -4.68 -19.22 -9.29
C PHE A 131 -3.51 -20.07 -9.81
N ILE A 132 -2.61 -20.53 -8.93
CA ILE A 132 -1.57 -21.49 -9.31
C ILE A 132 -2.21 -22.85 -9.64
N SER A 133 -3.18 -23.32 -8.85
CA SER A 133 -3.87 -24.59 -9.09
C SER A 133 -4.60 -24.63 -10.43
N TYR A 134 -5.16 -23.50 -10.88
CA TYR A 134 -5.79 -23.38 -12.21
C TYR A 134 -4.80 -23.06 -13.35
N SER A 135 -3.49 -23.09 -13.10
CA SER A 135 -2.42 -22.74 -14.07
C SER A 135 -2.50 -21.30 -14.61
N LEU A 136 -3.26 -20.41 -13.95
CA LEU A 136 -3.38 -19.00 -14.31
C LEU A 136 -2.13 -18.20 -13.94
N LEU A 137 -1.35 -18.70 -12.98
CA LEU A 137 -0.10 -18.09 -12.51
C LEU A 137 1.01 -19.14 -12.38
N SER A 138 2.16 -18.86 -12.99
CA SER A 138 3.39 -19.62 -12.79
C SER A 138 4.31 -18.92 -11.77
N GLY A 139 4.83 -19.66 -10.79
CA GLY A 139 5.85 -19.14 -9.87
C GLY A 139 5.84 -19.80 -8.49
N ARG A 140 6.75 -19.36 -7.61
CA ARG A 140 6.82 -19.84 -6.22
C ARG A 140 5.62 -19.39 -5.41
N PHE A 141 5.10 -20.27 -4.55
CA PHE A 141 3.98 -19.99 -3.66
C PHE A 141 4.25 -18.81 -2.72
N ILE A 142 5.36 -18.87 -1.98
CA ILE A 142 5.86 -17.76 -1.17
C ILE A 142 6.87 -16.97 -2.01
N SER A 143 6.56 -15.70 -2.28
CA SER A 143 7.41 -14.84 -3.10
C SER A 143 8.29 -13.91 -2.28
N THR A 144 7.85 -13.48 -1.11
CA THR A 144 8.59 -12.54 -0.25
C THR A 144 9.23 -13.27 0.92
N PRO A 145 10.54 -13.06 1.21
CA PRO A 145 11.16 -13.57 2.42
C PRO A 145 10.42 -13.11 3.69
N ILE A 146 10.13 -14.04 4.60
CA ILE A 146 9.35 -13.79 5.83
C ILE A 146 10.01 -12.70 6.69
N VAL A 147 11.34 -12.68 6.76
CA VAL A 147 12.11 -11.69 7.52
C VAL A 147 11.85 -10.27 7.03
N ILE A 148 11.91 -10.04 5.71
CA ILE A 148 11.67 -8.71 5.12
C ILE A 148 10.22 -8.28 5.39
N GLN A 149 9.28 -9.22 5.30
CA GLN A 149 7.88 -8.94 5.59
C GLN A 149 7.64 -8.53 7.04
N LEU A 150 8.26 -9.21 8.01
CA LEU A 150 8.14 -8.85 9.43
C LEU A 150 8.71 -7.45 9.71
N ILE A 151 9.87 -7.12 9.11
CA ILE A 151 10.48 -5.80 9.23
C ILE A 151 9.56 -4.72 8.66
N LEU A 152 8.97 -4.96 7.48
CA LEU A 152 8.01 -4.05 6.85
C LEU A 152 6.78 -3.80 7.71
N ILE A 153 6.19 -4.86 8.24
CA ILE A 153 5.01 -4.78 9.12
C ILE A 153 5.34 -3.93 10.34
N MET A 154 6.51 -4.16 10.94
CA MET A 154 6.95 -3.42 12.12
C MET A 154 7.19 -1.94 11.79
N LEU A 155 7.90 -1.63 10.71
CA LEU A 155 8.16 -0.25 10.27
C LEU A 155 6.85 0.48 9.95
N LEU A 156 5.99 -0.10 9.13
CA LEU A 156 4.71 0.51 8.75
C LEU A 156 3.80 0.67 9.96
N GLY A 157 3.69 -0.34 10.82
CA GLY A 157 2.94 -0.24 12.06
C GLY A 157 3.42 0.92 12.94
N LEU A 158 4.73 1.07 13.12
CA LEU A 158 5.32 2.16 13.92
C LEU A 158 5.04 3.54 13.29
N THR A 159 5.19 3.67 11.97
CA THR A 159 4.91 4.94 11.29
C THR A 159 3.45 5.35 11.44
N VAL A 160 2.51 4.42 11.26
CA VAL A 160 1.07 4.68 11.42
C VAL A 160 0.74 5.08 12.87
N PHE A 161 1.32 4.37 13.85
CA PHE A 161 1.15 4.69 15.27
C PHE A 161 1.63 6.10 15.60
N TYR A 162 2.83 6.47 15.16
CA TYR A 162 3.38 7.80 15.39
C TYR A 162 2.52 8.91 14.78
N LEU A 163 2.11 8.73 13.51
CA LEU A 163 1.37 9.74 12.76
C LEU A 163 -0.05 9.95 13.29
N LEU A 164 -0.77 8.86 13.59
CA LEU A 164 -2.15 8.96 14.08
C LEU A 164 -2.23 9.48 15.51
N ASN A 165 -1.28 9.12 16.39
CA ASN A 165 -1.20 9.70 17.73
C ASN A 165 -0.92 11.20 17.70
N LYS A 166 -0.03 11.67 16.81
CA LYS A 166 0.22 13.10 16.62
C LYS A 166 -1.04 13.84 16.16
N LYS A 167 -1.82 13.25 15.24
CA LYS A 167 -3.05 13.85 14.69
C LYS A 167 -4.17 13.95 15.74
N GLN A 168 -4.18 13.07 16.75
CA GLN A 168 -5.13 13.14 17.87
C GLN A 168 -4.66 14.07 19.00
N GLY A 169 -3.36 14.20 19.24
CA GLY A 169 -2.80 15.16 20.21
C GLY A 169 -2.83 16.63 19.78
N GLY A 170 -3.14 16.91 18.50
CA GLY A 170 -3.30 18.26 17.95
C GLY A 170 -4.74 18.77 17.91
N LYS A 171 -5.70 18.05 18.50
CA LYS A 171 -7.08 18.50 18.71
C LYS A 171 -7.26 18.91 20.17
N CYS A 172 -6.69 20.05 20.56
CA CYS A 172 -7.09 20.81 21.74
C CYS A 172 -7.68 22.13 21.25
#